data_AF-A0A3D5UW12-F1
#
_entry.id   AF-A0A3D5UW12-F1
#
_cell.length_a   1.000
_cell.length_b   1.000
_cell.length_c   1.000
_cell.angle_alpha   90.00
_cell.angle_beta   90.00
_cell.angle_gamma   90.00
#
_symmetry.space_group_name_H-M   'P 1'
#
loop_
_entity.id
_entity.type
_entity.pdbx_description
1 polymer ?
#
loop_
_entity_poly.entity_id
_entity_poly.type
_entity_poly.pdbx_seq_one_letter_code
_entity_poly.pdbx_strand_id
1 'polypeptide(L)'
;MADLLLSEELAEQQRDRISTIRESGECLLTILNDILDLSKLEAGKLDLDCGPTSPTGILETVVEVLRPNAAEKRLMLTKDCANDIPAQVASDPTRLRQILFNLIGNAIKFTPKGEVNVSLAVQPLHEPGMTELVYKVRDTGIGIPETMLPRLFTRFQQADSSISRTYGGTGLGLAITRELVTLMNGTVEVESAEDEGSTFIVRLPVRVTKSAASSNAASGGGETIAHPADLGPLKVLLAEDQPVNRKLMAAVMERLGHELAIAENGVEAIRKLREERFDIVLMDVQMPLMDGIQATKVIRASDEPWRDIPIVALTAHAMAGHSDTYRAVGMNGFVSKPFNIDVLASEMTRAIIETRDATQMSRMIVEAGGRDPGEGTQTISVPAKIALTRMLDELERMIA
;
A
#
# COMPACT_ATOMS: atom_id res chain seq x y z
N MET A 1 4.40 10.12 17.32
CA MET A 1 4.52 10.86 18.59
C MET A 1 4.07 12.31 18.45
N ALA A 2 4.54 13.05 17.43
CA ALA A 2 4.04 14.40 17.16
C ALA A 2 2.52 14.42 16.90
N ASP A 3 1.98 13.46 16.13
CA ASP A 3 0.54 13.38 15.87
C ASP A 3 -0.32 13.13 17.13
N LEU A 4 0.19 12.33 18.06
CA LEU A 4 -0.45 12.06 19.35
C LEU A 4 -0.48 13.31 20.25
N LEU A 5 0.58 14.11 20.23
CA LEU A 5 0.61 15.37 20.97
C LEU A 5 -0.31 16.42 20.33
N LEU A 6 -0.42 16.45 19.00
CA LEU A 6 -1.30 17.38 18.28
C LEU A 6 -2.80 17.08 18.45
N SER A 7 -3.15 15.87 18.92
CA SER A 7 -4.52 15.49 19.27
C SER A 7 -4.94 15.87 20.70
N GLU A 8 -4.03 16.39 21.53
CA GLU A 8 -4.34 16.87 22.88
C GLU A 8 -4.68 18.37 22.90
N GLU A 9 -5.28 18.87 23.99
CA GLU A 9 -5.47 20.31 24.19
C GLU A 9 -4.12 20.98 24.47
N LEU A 10 -3.57 21.62 23.44
CA LEU A 10 -2.29 22.33 23.49
C LEU A 10 -2.49 23.84 23.41
N ALA A 11 -1.63 24.59 24.11
CA ALA A 11 -1.52 26.02 23.86
C ALA A 11 -1.03 26.28 22.43
N GLU A 12 -1.50 27.36 21.80
CA GLU A 12 -1.22 27.72 20.39
C GLU A 12 0.28 27.67 20.06
N GLN A 13 1.12 28.19 20.96
CA GLN A 13 2.57 28.21 20.82
C GLN A 13 3.24 26.81 20.86
N GLN A 14 2.64 25.85 21.59
CA GLN A 14 3.13 24.47 21.65
C GLN A 14 2.70 23.69 20.40
N ARG A 15 1.47 23.92 19.94
CA ARG A 15 0.93 23.34 18.70
C ARG A 15 1.79 23.73 17.50
N ASP A 16 2.18 25.00 17.43
CA ASP A 16 3.02 25.52 16.35
C ASP A 16 4.40 24.83 16.33
N ARG A 17 5.06 24.74 17.49
CA ARG A 17 6.35 24.03 17.63
C ARG A 17 6.26 22.55 17.25
N ILE A 18 5.19 21.88 17.67
CA ILE A 18 4.99 20.46 17.37
C ILE A 18 4.68 20.26 15.88
N SER A 19 3.92 21.18 15.24
CA SER A 19 3.72 21.18 13.79
C SER A 19 5.05 21.33 13.06
N THR A 20 5.90 22.27 13.47
CA THR A 20 7.23 22.44 12.88
C THR A 20 8.10 21.20 13.04
N ILE A 21 8.08 20.54 14.20
CA ILE A 21 8.82 19.29 14.44
C ILE A 21 8.29 18.17 13.54
N ARG A 22 6.96 18.05 13.39
CA ARG A 22 6.33 17.07 12.51
C ARG A 22 6.74 17.30 11.06
N GLU A 23 6.57 18.51 10.56
CA GLU A 23 6.94 18.89 9.18
C GLU A 23 8.43 18.64 8.91
N SER A 24 9.30 18.96 9.88
CA SER A 24 10.73 18.68 9.78
C SER A 24 11.04 17.17 9.76
N GLY A 25 10.31 16.38 10.55
CA GLY A 25 10.44 14.93 10.60
C GLY A 25 9.94 14.23 9.33
N GLU A 26 8.79 14.66 8.81
CA GLU A 26 8.25 14.21 7.53
C GLU A 26 9.21 14.55 6.38
N CYS A 27 9.71 15.79 6.35
CA CYS A 27 10.71 16.22 5.39
C CYS A 27 11.93 15.31 5.44
N LEU A 28 12.52 15.08 6.64
CA LEU A 28 13.68 14.22 6.82
C LEU A 28 13.43 12.78 6.37
N LEU A 29 12.24 12.23 6.67
CA LEU A 29 11.85 10.90 6.21
C LEU A 29 11.76 10.83 4.68
N THR A 30 11.21 11.86 4.03
CA THR A 30 11.24 11.97 2.57
C THR A 30 12.67 11.99 2.05
N ILE A 31 13.57 12.81 2.62
CA ILE A 31 14.99 12.84 2.19
C ILE A 31 15.65 11.48 2.38
N LEU A 32 15.43 10.83 3.52
CA LEU A 32 16.04 9.55 3.84
C LEU A 32 15.54 8.47 2.90
N ASN A 33 14.23 8.42 2.62
CA ASN A 33 13.65 7.50 1.66
C ASN A 33 14.16 7.77 0.23
N ASP A 34 14.25 9.04 -0.18
CA ASP A 34 14.82 9.44 -1.48
C ASP A 34 16.27 8.97 -1.62
N ILE A 35 17.09 9.14 -0.58
CA ILE A 35 18.49 8.71 -0.56
C ILE A 35 18.59 7.18 -0.57
N LEU A 36 17.73 6.47 0.17
CA LEU A 36 17.71 5.00 0.18
C LEU A 36 17.25 4.44 -1.16
N ASP A 37 16.19 5.01 -1.76
CA ASP A 37 15.72 4.64 -3.09
C ASP A 37 16.82 4.89 -4.13
N LEU A 38 17.49 6.05 -4.06
CA LEU A 38 18.64 6.36 -4.90
C LEU A 38 19.78 5.35 -4.73
N SER A 39 20.13 5.02 -3.48
CA SER A 39 21.20 4.07 -3.17
C SER A 39 20.89 2.65 -3.68
N LYS A 40 19.62 2.24 -3.60
CA LYS A 40 19.14 0.95 -4.15
C LYS A 40 19.17 0.96 -5.68
N LEU A 41 18.79 2.08 -6.28
CA LEU A 41 18.82 2.31 -7.72
C LEU A 41 20.25 2.22 -8.28
N GLU A 42 21.20 2.94 -7.69
CA GLU A 42 22.61 2.94 -8.14
C GLU A 42 23.28 1.59 -7.97
N ALA A 43 22.89 0.84 -6.94
CA ALA A 43 23.41 -0.51 -6.73
C ALA A 43 22.81 -1.55 -7.69
N GLY A 44 21.85 -1.16 -8.55
CA GLY A 44 21.10 -2.08 -9.41
C GLY A 44 20.28 -3.10 -8.60
N LYS A 45 19.95 -2.78 -7.34
CA LYS A 45 19.21 -3.65 -6.41
C LYS A 45 17.73 -3.31 -6.32
N LEU A 46 17.25 -2.43 -7.19
CA LEU A 46 15.84 -2.05 -7.24
C LEU A 46 15.11 -2.99 -8.20
N ASP A 47 14.47 -4.02 -7.65
CA ASP A 47 13.61 -4.92 -8.41
C ASP A 47 12.23 -4.28 -8.62
N LEU A 48 11.75 -4.29 -9.86
CA LEU A 48 10.40 -3.83 -10.20
C LEU A 48 9.38 -4.88 -9.79
N ASP A 49 8.36 -4.45 -9.07
CA ASP A 49 7.27 -5.31 -8.65
C ASP A 49 6.11 -5.30 -9.65
N CYS A 50 6.29 -5.95 -10.79
CA CYS A 50 5.32 -5.93 -11.88
C CYS A 50 4.09 -6.80 -11.56
N GLY A 51 2.99 -6.17 -11.15
CA GLY A 51 1.70 -6.81 -10.88
C GLY A 51 0.54 -6.25 -11.71
N PRO A 52 -0.66 -6.88 -11.65
CA PRO A 52 -1.86 -6.35 -12.27
C PRO A 52 -2.28 -5.03 -11.60
N THR A 53 -2.22 -3.96 -12.37
CA THR A 53 -2.36 -2.58 -11.89
C THR A 53 -3.40 -1.84 -12.70
N SER A 54 -4.28 -1.08 -12.05
CA SER A 54 -5.22 -0.18 -12.74
C SER A 54 -4.60 1.22 -12.92
N PRO A 55 -4.26 1.64 -14.15
CA PRO A 55 -3.67 2.96 -14.41
C PRO A 55 -4.58 4.10 -13.92
N THR A 56 -5.86 4.00 -14.25
CA THR A 56 -6.87 4.97 -13.84
C THR A 56 -7.00 5.02 -12.32
N GLY A 57 -7.13 3.88 -11.64
CA GLY A 57 -7.30 3.85 -10.18
C GLY A 57 -6.12 4.45 -9.42
N ILE A 58 -4.87 4.25 -9.88
CA ILE A 58 -3.70 4.89 -9.27
C ILE A 58 -3.75 6.40 -9.46
N LEU A 59 -4.00 6.86 -10.69
CA LEU A 59 -4.09 8.30 -10.97
C LEU A 59 -5.16 8.96 -10.10
N GLU A 60 -6.34 8.33 -9.98
CA GLU A 60 -7.41 8.83 -9.12
C GLU A 60 -6.97 8.94 -7.67
N THR A 61 -6.36 7.89 -7.13
CA THR A 61 -5.89 7.90 -5.74
C THR A 61 -4.90 9.03 -5.49
N VAL A 62 -3.95 9.25 -6.40
CA VAL A 62 -2.94 10.31 -6.25
C VAL A 62 -3.59 11.70 -6.32
N VAL A 63 -4.51 11.92 -7.26
CA VAL A 63 -5.23 13.19 -7.41
C VAL A 63 -6.09 13.49 -6.19
N GLU A 64 -6.79 12.50 -5.63
CA GLU A 64 -7.59 12.65 -4.41
C GLU A 64 -6.73 13.08 -3.22
N VAL A 65 -5.56 12.45 -3.04
CA VAL A 65 -4.64 12.77 -1.93
C VAL A 65 -4.05 14.17 -2.07
N LEU A 66 -3.78 14.65 -3.29
CA LEU A 66 -3.18 15.97 -3.53
C LEU A 66 -4.23 17.10 -3.67
N ARG A 67 -5.51 16.78 -3.74
CA ARG A 67 -6.59 17.76 -3.88
C ARG A 67 -6.62 18.79 -2.74
N PRO A 68 -6.46 18.42 -1.45
CA PRO A 68 -6.40 19.41 -0.37
C PRO A 68 -5.26 20.43 -0.55
N ASN A 69 -4.08 19.97 -0.98
CA ASN A 69 -2.90 20.83 -1.21
C ASN A 69 -3.14 21.84 -2.34
N ALA A 70 -3.82 21.40 -3.41
CA ALA A 70 -4.22 22.30 -4.49
C ALA A 70 -5.29 23.30 -4.03
N ALA A 71 -6.27 22.85 -3.22
CA ALA A 71 -7.34 23.69 -2.70
C ALA A 71 -6.83 24.77 -1.73
N GLU A 72 -5.84 24.46 -0.89
CA GLU A 72 -5.17 25.40 0.00
C GLU A 72 -4.54 26.57 -0.78
N LYS A 73 -3.94 26.27 -1.94
CA LYS A 73 -3.40 27.26 -2.89
C LYS A 73 -4.44 27.86 -3.84
N ARG A 74 -5.71 27.46 -3.74
CA ARG A 74 -6.80 27.87 -4.65
C ARG A 74 -6.49 27.56 -6.12
N LEU A 75 -5.81 26.44 -6.38
CA LEU A 75 -5.52 25.94 -7.71
C LEU A 75 -6.66 25.05 -8.19
N MET A 76 -6.96 25.10 -9.49
CA MET A 76 -7.87 24.16 -10.12
C MET A 76 -7.11 22.89 -10.53
N LEU A 77 -7.33 21.79 -9.80
CA LEU A 77 -6.76 20.48 -10.15
C LEU A 77 -7.78 19.66 -10.95
N THR A 78 -7.50 19.43 -12.22
CA THR A 78 -8.38 18.67 -13.13
C THR A 78 -7.73 17.36 -13.58
N LYS A 79 -8.55 16.36 -13.90
CA LYS A 79 -8.12 15.07 -14.45
C LYS A 79 -8.89 14.74 -15.73
N ASP A 80 -8.20 14.25 -16.74
CA ASP A 80 -8.79 13.79 -18.01
C ASP A 80 -8.26 12.40 -18.37
N CYS A 81 -9.17 11.42 -18.50
CA CYS A 81 -8.80 10.04 -18.84
C CYS A 81 -9.45 9.65 -20.16
N ALA A 82 -8.67 9.11 -21.09
CA ALA A 82 -9.18 8.58 -22.34
C ALA A 82 -10.04 7.31 -22.11
N ASN A 83 -11.07 7.09 -22.94
CA ASN A 83 -12.02 5.98 -22.75
C ASN A 83 -11.44 4.60 -23.10
N ASP A 84 -10.28 4.56 -23.76
CA ASP A 84 -9.62 3.35 -24.25
C ASP A 84 -8.53 2.83 -23.31
N ILE A 85 -8.43 3.36 -22.10
CA ILE A 85 -7.47 2.90 -21.10
C ILE A 85 -7.81 1.47 -20.65
N PRO A 86 -6.86 0.51 -20.75
CA PRO A 86 -7.07 -0.84 -20.24
C PRO A 86 -7.35 -0.83 -18.74
N ALA A 87 -8.33 -1.62 -18.30
CA ALA A 87 -8.70 -1.72 -16.89
C ALA A 87 -7.54 -2.22 -16.01
N GLN A 88 -6.69 -3.10 -16.55
CA GLN A 88 -5.49 -3.61 -15.89
C GLN A 88 -4.31 -3.72 -16.86
N VAL A 89 -3.14 -3.36 -16.36
CA VAL A 89 -1.85 -3.48 -17.04
C VAL A 89 -0.83 -4.12 -16.09
N ALA A 90 0.17 -4.81 -16.62
CA ALA A 90 1.31 -5.27 -15.84
C ALA A 90 2.25 -4.08 -15.59
N SER A 91 2.33 -3.62 -14.34
CA SER A 91 3.18 -2.50 -13.93
C SER A 91 3.43 -2.54 -12.43
N ASP A 92 4.41 -1.77 -11.94
CA ASP A 92 4.67 -1.59 -10.51
C ASP A 92 3.80 -0.45 -9.96
N PRO A 93 2.79 -0.76 -9.13
CA PRO A 93 1.85 0.25 -8.63
C PRO A 93 2.51 1.23 -7.67
N THR A 94 3.54 0.83 -6.94
CA THR A 94 4.26 1.67 -5.97
C THR A 94 5.12 2.69 -6.70
N ARG A 95 5.88 2.26 -7.70
CA ARG A 95 6.74 3.15 -8.50
C ARG A 95 5.94 4.08 -9.39
N LEU A 96 4.86 3.60 -9.99
CA LEU A 96 3.95 4.44 -10.75
C LEU A 96 3.33 5.53 -9.88
N ARG A 97 2.87 5.18 -8.67
CA ARG A 97 2.37 6.13 -7.68
C ARG A 97 3.43 7.16 -7.28
N GLN A 98 4.68 6.73 -7.06
CA GLN A 98 5.82 7.60 -6.73
C GLN A 98 6.11 8.61 -7.85
N ILE A 99 6.13 8.17 -9.11
CA ILE A 99 6.29 9.04 -10.28
C ILE A 99 5.18 10.11 -10.30
N LEU A 100 3.92 9.71 -10.16
CA LEU A 100 2.78 10.62 -10.21
C LEU A 100 2.75 11.61 -9.04
N PHE A 101 3.03 11.16 -7.81
CA PHE A 101 3.13 12.07 -6.66
C PHE A 101 4.19 13.13 -6.86
N ASN A 102 5.36 12.75 -7.38
CA ASN A 102 6.42 13.71 -7.62
C ASN A 102 6.04 14.73 -8.70
N LEU A 103 5.49 14.28 -9.83
CA LEU A 103 5.11 15.20 -10.92
C LEU A 103 3.95 16.13 -10.55
N ILE A 104 2.85 15.59 -10.01
CA ILE A 104 1.67 16.37 -9.64
C ILE A 104 1.98 17.26 -8.42
N GLY A 105 2.75 16.74 -7.46
CA GLY A 105 3.22 17.50 -6.32
C GLY A 105 4.09 18.70 -6.74
N ASN A 106 5.01 18.50 -7.70
CA ASN A 106 5.81 19.59 -8.26
C ASN A 106 4.94 20.62 -8.99
N ALA A 107 3.97 20.20 -9.79
CA ALA A 107 3.02 21.11 -10.44
C ALA A 107 2.30 22.00 -9.41
N ILE A 108 1.66 21.41 -8.38
CA ILE A 108 0.99 22.17 -7.31
C ILE A 108 1.97 23.08 -6.56
N LYS A 109 3.20 22.61 -6.36
CA LYS A 109 4.23 23.35 -5.64
C LYS A 109 4.67 24.60 -6.40
N PHE A 110 4.90 24.49 -7.70
CA PHE A 110 5.46 25.56 -8.55
C PHE A 110 4.40 26.40 -9.29
N THR A 111 3.12 26.09 -9.12
CA THR A 111 2.01 26.94 -9.56
C THR A 111 1.46 27.76 -8.39
N PRO A 112 1.68 29.09 -8.34
CA PRO A 112 1.11 29.92 -7.28
C PRO A 112 -0.39 30.14 -7.44
N LYS A 113 -0.86 30.30 -8.69
CA LYS A 113 -2.25 30.51 -9.08
C LYS A 113 -2.50 29.92 -10.47
N GLY A 114 -3.72 29.49 -10.74
CA GLY A 114 -4.13 28.93 -12.02
C GLY A 114 -4.59 27.49 -11.89
N GLU A 115 -4.15 26.65 -12.82
CA GLU A 115 -4.62 25.27 -12.93
C GLU A 115 -3.49 24.27 -13.12
N VAL A 116 -3.76 23.04 -12.65
CA VAL A 116 -2.95 21.85 -12.89
C VAL A 116 -3.88 20.82 -13.52
N ASN A 117 -3.56 20.38 -14.73
CA ASN A 117 -4.29 19.36 -15.46
C ASN A 117 -3.46 18.08 -15.54
N VAL A 118 -4.08 16.96 -15.20
CA VAL A 118 -3.44 15.64 -15.32
C VAL A 118 -4.23 14.80 -16.30
N SER A 119 -3.61 14.41 -17.41
CA SER A 119 -4.24 13.55 -18.41
C SER A 119 -3.56 12.20 -18.53
N LEU A 120 -4.38 11.18 -18.80
CA LEU A 120 -3.95 9.82 -19.10
C LEU A 120 -4.55 9.39 -20.43
N ALA A 121 -3.67 9.09 -21.37
CA ALA A 121 -4.00 8.56 -22.69
C ALA A 121 -3.27 7.25 -22.94
N VAL A 122 -3.75 6.50 -23.93
CA VAL A 122 -3.12 5.25 -24.36
C VAL A 122 -2.78 5.33 -25.84
N GLN A 123 -1.60 4.84 -26.20
CA GLN A 123 -1.18 4.70 -27.59
C GLN A 123 -0.85 3.24 -27.87
N PRO A 124 -1.39 2.65 -28.95
CA PRO A 124 -1.06 1.27 -29.32
C PRO A 124 0.42 1.19 -29.74
N LEU A 125 1.14 0.22 -29.19
CA LEU A 125 2.49 -0.10 -29.64
C LEU A 125 2.44 -1.08 -30.81
N HIS A 126 3.48 -1.09 -31.64
CA HIS A 126 3.60 -2.04 -32.76
C HIS A 126 3.65 -3.51 -32.30
N GLU A 127 3.94 -3.76 -31.02
CA GLU A 127 4.00 -5.10 -30.43
C GLU A 127 2.63 -5.58 -29.93
N PRO A 128 2.19 -6.79 -30.31
CA PRO A 128 0.88 -7.32 -29.92
C PRO A 128 0.78 -7.55 -28.40
N GLY A 129 -0.20 -6.91 -27.77
CA GLY A 129 -0.48 -7.02 -26.33
C GLY A 129 0.31 -6.01 -25.46
N MET A 130 1.15 -5.18 -26.06
CA MET A 130 1.76 -4.02 -25.41
C MET A 130 0.99 -2.75 -25.78
N THR A 131 0.94 -1.82 -24.85
CA THR A 131 0.40 -0.49 -25.07
C THR A 131 1.25 0.53 -24.33
N GLU A 132 1.34 1.75 -24.84
CA GLU A 132 2.02 2.84 -24.18
C GLU A 132 1.00 3.66 -23.38
N LEU A 133 1.21 3.75 -22.06
CA LEU A 133 0.49 4.71 -21.23
C LEU A 133 1.20 6.05 -21.30
N VAL A 134 0.45 7.10 -21.60
CA VAL A 134 0.95 8.47 -21.70
C VAL A 134 0.30 9.29 -20.60
N TYR A 135 1.07 9.57 -19.55
CA TYR A 135 0.71 10.51 -18.49
C TYR A 135 1.22 11.89 -18.85
N LYS A 136 0.35 12.90 -18.79
CA LYS A 136 0.70 14.28 -19.05
C LYS A 136 0.24 15.14 -17.88
N VAL A 137 1.19 15.76 -17.19
CA VAL A 137 0.94 16.71 -16.09
C VAL A 137 1.28 18.09 -16.59
N ARG A 138 0.26 18.92 -16.79
CA ARG A 138 0.39 20.31 -17.23
C ARG A 138 0.06 21.25 -16.09
N ASP A 139 0.88 22.28 -15.93
CA ASP A 139 0.66 23.33 -14.95
C ASP A 139 0.82 24.71 -15.59
N THR A 140 0.17 25.71 -15.00
CA THR A 140 0.27 27.12 -15.42
C THR A 140 1.18 27.92 -14.47
N GLY A 141 2.21 27.28 -13.93
CA GLY A 141 3.11 27.86 -12.93
C GLY A 141 4.18 28.77 -13.53
N ILE A 142 5.25 28.96 -12.76
CA ILE A 142 6.39 29.83 -13.12
C ILE A 142 7.16 29.36 -14.37
N GLY A 143 6.94 28.12 -14.81
CA GLY A 143 7.69 27.52 -15.90
C GLY A 143 9.17 27.29 -15.59
N ILE A 144 9.87 26.73 -16.57
CA ILE A 144 11.29 26.35 -16.47
C ILE A 144 12.03 26.98 -17.66
N PRO A 145 13.04 27.83 -17.42
CA PRO A 145 13.89 28.38 -18.46
C PRO A 145 14.59 27.31 -19.30
N GLU A 146 14.73 27.54 -20.61
CA GLU A 146 15.38 26.59 -21.55
C GLU A 146 16.80 26.19 -21.12
N THR A 147 17.53 27.10 -20.48
CA THR A 147 18.89 26.87 -19.98
C THR A 147 18.97 25.77 -18.91
N MET A 148 17.84 25.48 -18.24
CA MET A 148 17.76 24.52 -17.16
C MET A 148 17.16 23.17 -17.56
N LEU A 149 16.42 23.09 -18.68
CA LEU A 149 15.80 21.84 -19.15
C LEU A 149 16.79 20.67 -19.24
N PRO A 150 18.03 20.82 -19.78
CA PRO A 150 18.99 19.72 -19.86
C PRO A 150 19.47 19.22 -18.48
N ARG A 151 19.33 20.05 -17.45
CA ARG A 151 19.82 19.86 -16.08
C ARG A 151 18.68 19.66 -15.08
N LEU A 152 17.47 19.43 -15.56
CA LEU A 152 16.31 19.30 -14.68
C LEU A 152 16.30 17.96 -13.94
N PHE A 153 16.81 16.92 -14.59
CA PHE A 153 16.83 15.55 -14.07
C PHE A 153 18.18 15.16 -13.44
N THR A 154 19.13 16.09 -13.34
CA THR A 154 20.40 15.87 -12.66
C THR A 154 20.21 16.02 -11.14
N ARG A 155 20.92 15.20 -10.39
CA ARG A 155 20.74 15.07 -8.94
C ARG A 155 21.19 16.32 -8.20
N PHE A 156 20.48 16.66 -7.12
CA PHE A 156 20.77 17.79 -6.24
C PHE A 156 20.76 19.16 -6.95
N GLN A 157 20.20 19.23 -8.16
CA GLN A 157 20.17 20.45 -8.93
C GLN A 157 18.85 21.18 -8.66
N GLN A 158 18.94 22.43 -8.25
CA GLN A 158 17.79 23.30 -7.98
C GLN A 158 17.85 24.53 -8.87
N ALA A 159 16.66 24.97 -9.30
CA ALA A 159 16.44 26.08 -10.23
C ALA A 159 17.11 27.39 -9.80
N ASP A 160 16.97 27.76 -8.52
CA ASP A 160 17.58 28.97 -8.01
C ASP A 160 17.63 29.00 -6.47
N SER A 161 18.64 29.69 -5.92
CA SER A 161 18.85 29.85 -4.47
C SER A 161 17.80 30.73 -3.79
N SER A 162 17.02 31.49 -4.57
CA SER A 162 15.88 32.31 -4.16
C SER A 162 14.58 31.49 -4.06
N ILE A 163 14.34 30.57 -5.00
CA ILE A 163 13.17 29.66 -5.05
C ILE A 163 13.30 28.56 -3.99
N SER A 164 14.52 28.11 -3.71
CA SER A 164 14.86 27.14 -2.65
C SER A 164 14.37 27.58 -1.26
N ARG A 165 14.43 28.88 -0.94
CA ARG A 165 13.99 29.44 0.36
C ARG A 165 12.48 29.46 0.53
N THR A 166 11.72 29.55 -0.56
CA THR A 166 10.26 29.69 -0.50
C THR A 166 9.55 28.35 -0.68
N TYR A 167 10.15 27.40 -1.40
CA TYR A 167 9.44 26.19 -1.80
C TYR A 167 10.11 24.86 -1.40
N GLY A 168 11.34 24.84 -0.85
CA GLY A 168 11.95 23.68 -0.16
C GLY A 168 11.91 22.31 -0.89
N GLY A 169 13.06 21.74 -1.26
CA GLY A 169 13.08 20.38 -1.85
C GLY A 169 14.46 19.74 -1.82
N THR A 170 14.53 18.43 -2.01
CA THR A 170 15.80 17.67 -2.04
C THR A 170 16.56 17.83 -3.36
N GLY A 171 15.88 18.26 -4.43
CA GLY A 171 16.43 18.23 -5.79
C GLY A 171 16.66 16.80 -6.32
N LEU A 172 16.08 15.79 -5.65
CA LEU A 172 16.21 14.38 -6.02
C LEU A 172 14.98 13.85 -6.75
N GLY A 173 13.78 14.40 -6.48
CA GLY A 173 12.52 13.87 -6.99
C GLY A 173 12.51 13.63 -8.51
N LEU A 174 12.85 14.63 -9.31
CA LEU A 174 12.87 14.48 -10.79
C LEU A 174 13.95 13.50 -11.27
N ALA A 175 15.11 13.47 -10.62
CA ALA A 175 16.15 12.49 -10.93
C ALA A 175 15.68 11.05 -10.65
N ILE A 176 14.99 10.83 -9.52
CA ILE A 176 14.37 9.54 -9.17
C ILE A 176 13.26 9.20 -10.18
N THR A 177 12.42 10.16 -10.57
CA THR A 177 11.38 9.93 -11.59
C THR A 177 11.97 9.47 -12.91
N ARG A 178 13.04 10.11 -13.41
CA ARG A 178 13.68 9.68 -14.67
C ARG A 178 14.23 8.27 -14.57
N GLU A 179 14.86 7.95 -13.45
CA GLU A 179 15.45 6.63 -13.23
C GLU A 179 14.38 5.53 -13.13
N LEU A 180 13.30 5.77 -12.37
CA LEU A 180 12.16 4.86 -12.29
C LEU A 180 11.48 4.64 -13.63
N VAL A 181 11.27 5.72 -14.40
CA VAL A 181 10.69 5.62 -15.75
C VAL A 181 11.61 4.82 -16.67
N THR A 182 12.92 5.01 -16.59
CA THR A 182 13.91 4.26 -17.38
C THR A 182 13.93 2.79 -17.00
N LEU A 183 13.88 2.46 -15.69
CA LEU A 183 13.75 1.09 -15.22
C LEU A 183 12.48 0.42 -15.74
N MET A 184 11.37 1.16 -15.81
CA MET A 184 10.09 0.71 -16.36
C MET A 184 10.06 0.76 -17.90
N ASN A 185 11.22 0.83 -18.56
CA ASN A 185 11.40 0.87 -20.02
C ASN A 185 10.69 2.05 -20.71
N GLY A 186 10.35 3.10 -19.97
CA GLY A 186 9.66 4.28 -20.47
C GLY A 186 10.56 5.47 -20.78
N THR A 187 9.93 6.58 -21.14
CA THR A 187 10.59 7.87 -21.35
C THR A 187 9.87 8.99 -20.59
N VAL A 188 10.64 10.00 -20.20
CA VAL A 188 10.12 11.22 -19.58
C VAL A 188 10.61 12.43 -20.37
N GLU A 189 9.69 13.30 -20.74
CA GLU A 189 9.91 14.52 -21.50
C GLU A 189 9.31 15.70 -20.76
N VAL A 190 9.85 16.90 -21.03
CA VAL A 190 9.36 18.14 -20.43
C VAL A 190 9.32 19.22 -21.51
N GLU A 191 8.16 19.88 -21.60
CA GLU A 191 7.94 21.07 -22.41
C GLU A 191 7.61 22.21 -21.45
N SER A 192 8.36 23.30 -21.46
CA SER A 192 8.11 24.42 -20.57
C SER A 192 8.64 25.72 -21.14
N ALA A 193 7.95 26.81 -20.85
CA ALA A 193 8.39 28.16 -21.08
C ALA A 193 8.23 28.97 -19.79
N GLU A 194 9.16 29.89 -19.54
CA GLU A 194 9.14 30.77 -18.36
C GLU A 194 7.85 31.59 -18.33
N ASP A 195 7.21 31.66 -17.17
CA ASP A 195 5.90 32.29 -16.92
C ASP A 195 4.69 31.74 -17.71
N GLU A 196 4.86 30.70 -18.53
CA GLU A 196 3.75 30.02 -19.23
C GLU A 196 3.40 28.64 -18.62
N GLY A 197 4.25 28.15 -17.71
CA GLY A 197 4.09 26.88 -17.02
C GLY A 197 4.89 25.72 -17.62
N SER A 198 4.65 24.51 -17.13
CA SER A 198 5.36 23.31 -17.55
C SER A 198 4.40 22.17 -17.90
N THR A 199 4.86 21.29 -18.78
CA THR A 199 4.17 20.08 -19.19
C THR A 199 5.16 18.92 -19.13
N PHE A 200 4.94 18.02 -18.18
CA PHE A 200 5.71 16.79 -18.05
C PHE A 200 4.96 15.64 -18.71
N ILE A 201 5.64 14.90 -19.58
CA ILE A 201 5.08 13.79 -20.34
C ILE A 201 5.86 12.53 -19.96
N VAL A 202 5.18 11.55 -19.36
CA VAL A 202 5.74 10.24 -19.05
C VAL A 202 5.07 9.19 -19.92
N ARG A 203 5.90 8.44 -20.64
CA ARG A 203 5.48 7.33 -21.50
C ARG A 203 5.96 6.02 -20.92
N LEU A 204 5.05 5.10 -20.66
CA LEU A 204 5.36 3.80 -20.07
C LEU A 204 4.83 2.68 -20.98
N PRO A 205 5.71 1.87 -21.60
CA PRO A 205 5.27 0.67 -22.28
C PRO A 205 4.84 -0.36 -21.24
N VAL A 206 3.59 -0.81 -21.33
CA VAL A 206 3.02 -1.79 -20.40
C VAL A 206 2.31 -2.88 -21.16
N ARG A 207 2.30 -4.08 -20.58
CA ARG A 207 1.56 -5.21 -21.13
C ARG A 207 0.12 -5.14 -20.65
N VAL A 208 -0.83 -5.23 -21.58
CA VAL A 208 -2.25 -5.33 -21.22
C VAL A 208 -2.49 -6.71 -20.64
N THR A 209 -2.88 -6.77 -19.37
CA THR A 209 -3.32 -8.01 -18.75
C THR A 209 -4.78 -8.21 -19.10
N LYS A 210 -5.10 -9.27 -19.85
CA LYS A 210 -6.51 -9.65 -20.05
C LYS A 210 -7.09 -9.97 -18.69
N SER A 211 -8.03 -9.12 -18.25
CA SER A 211 -8.97 -9.46 -17.20
C SER A 211 -9.55 -10.84 -17.51
N ALA A 212 -9.53 -11.73 -16.53
CA ALA A 212 -10.30 -12.96 -16.58
C ALA A 212 -11.79 -12.57 -16.61
N ALA A 213 -12.32 -12.32 -17.81
CA ALA A 213 -13.74 -12.19 -18.02
C ALA A 213 -14.37 -13.59 -18.04
N SER A 214 -14.74 -14.07 -16.86
CA SER A 214 -15.86 -14.97 -16.57
C SER A 214 -16.01 -14.99 -15.05
N SER A 215 -17.07 -14.52 -14.41
CA SER A 215 -18.44 -14.25 -14.83
C SER A 215 -19.06 -13.26 -13.84
N ASN A 216 -19.65 -12.17 -14.32
CA ASN A 216 -20.90 -11.55 -13.81
C ASN A 216 -20.99 -10.10 -14.30
N ALA A 217 -21.45 -9.95 -15.53
CA ALA A 217 -22.11 -8.72 -15.97
C ALA A 217 -23.38 -9.12 -16.72
N ALA A 218 -24.51 -9.17 -15.99
CA ALA A 218 -25.83 -8.78 -16.47
C ALA A 218 -26.88 -9.06 -15.38
N SER A 219 -27.02 -8.12 -14.45
CA SER A 219 -28.31 -7.75 -13.88
C SER A 219 -28.17 -6.31 -13.42
N GLY A 220 -28.62 -5.39 -14.27
CA GLY A 220 -28.71 -3.98 -13.93
C GLY A 220 -29.76 -3.76 -12.85
N GLY A 221 -29.39 -2.99 -11.85
CA GLY A 221 -30.26 -2.40 -10.85
C GLY A 221 -29.41 -1.36 -10.13
N GLY A 222 -29.80 -0.10 -10.20
CA GLY A 222 -29.12 0.95 -9.46
C GLY A 222 -29.19 0.65 -7.98
N GLU A 223 -28.06 0.33 -7.37
CA GLU A 223 -27.89 0.36 -5.93
C GLU A 223 -26.64 1.19 -5.64
N THR A 224 -26.93 2.36 -5.09
CA THR A 224 -26.09 3.15 -4.19
C THR A 224 -24.97 2.31 -3.59
N ILE A 225 -23.72 2.76 -3.72
CA ILE A 225 -22.58 2.20 -2.99
C ILE A 225 -22.97 2.16 -1.52
N ALA A 226 -23.38 0.98 -1.05
CA ALA A 226 -23.69 0.75 0.35
C ALA A 226 -22.37 0.93 1.10
N HIS A 227 -22.37 1.79 2.11
CA HIS A 227 -21.31 1.79 3.12
C HIS A 227 -21.07 0.33 3.57
N PRO A 228 -19.80 -0.09 3.73
CA PRO A 228 -19.48 -1.44 4.14
C PRO A 228 -20.24 -1.73 5.43
N ALA A 229 -20.91 -2.88 5.47
CA ALA A 229 -21.71 -3.32 6.60
C ALA A 229 -20.95 -3.11 7.91
N ASP A 230 -21.56 -2.39 8.86
CA ASP A 230 -21.05 -2.22 10.22
C ASP A 230 -20.82 -3.61 10.83
N LEU A 231 -19.57 -4.10 10.81
CA LEU A 231 -19.16 -5.35 11.45
C LEU A 231 -19.25 -5.30 12.98
N GLY A 232 -19.63 -4.13 13.53
CA GLY A 232 -19.63 -3.84 14.96
C GLY A 232 -18.21 -3.79 15.55
N PRO A 233 -18.10 -3.65 16.88
CA PRO A 233 -16.82 -3.73 17.56
C PRO A 233 -16.20 -5.11 17.38
N LEU A 234 -14.97 -5.17 16.85
CA LEU A 234 -14.21 -6.41 16.67
C LEU A 234 -13.17 -6.56 17.78
N LYS A 235 -12.86 -7.80 18.16
CA LYS A 235 -11.73 -8.13 19.01
C LYS A 235 -10.54 -8.58 18.16
N VAL A 236 -9.57 -7.70 18.03
CA VAL A 236 -8.40 -7.82 17.15
C VAL A 236 -7.19 -8.27 17.94
N LEU A 237 -6.48 -9.29 17.45
CA LEU A 237 -5.16 -9.67 17.96
C LEU A 237 -4.08 -9.09 17.04
N LEU A 238 -3.21 -8.23 17.58
CA LEU A 238 -2.01 -7.76 16.90
C LEU A 238 -0.78 -8.54 17.36
N ALA A 239 -0.03 -9.11 16.42
CA ALA A 239 1.32 -9.60 16.68
C ALA A 239 2.34 -8.63 16.08
N GLU A 240 3.05 -7.89 16.93
CA GLU A 240 3.99 -6.82 16.55
C GLU A 240 5.06 -6.62 17.64
N ASP A 241 6.33 -6.76 17.26
CA ASP A 241 7.47 -6.72 18.17
C ASP A 241 7.93 -5.28 18.48
N GLN A 242 7.63 -4.32 17.60
CA GLN A 242 8.10 -2.96 17.76
C GLN A 242 7.14 -2.10 18.61
N PRO A 243 7.58 -1.56 19.77
CA PRO A 243 6.70 -0.80 20.68
C PRO A 243 6.04 0.42 20.06
N VAL A 244 6.68 1.04 19.06
CA VAL A 244 6.15 2.21 18.35
C VAL A 244 4.96 1.82 17.47
N ASN A 245 5.06 0.70 16.75
CA ASN A 245 4.01 0.18 15.89
C ASN A 245 2.81 -0.32 16.72
N ARG A 246 3.07 -0.94 17.88
CA ARG A 246 2.04 -1.32 18.85
C ARG A 246 1.19 -0.13 19.29
N LYS A 247 1.84 0.99 19.65
CA LYS A 247 1.15 2.22 20.06
C LYS A 247 0.34 2.83 18.92
N LEU A 248 0.89 2.84 17.71
CA LEU A 248 0.18 3.31 16.52
C LEU A 248 -1.07 2.47 16.28
N MET A 249 -0.94 1.15 16.28
CA MET A 249 -2.06 0.25 16.00
C MET A 249 -3.13 0.31 17.09
N ALA A 250 -2.76 0.47 18.36
CA ALA A 250 -3.70 0.69 19.44
C ALA A 250 -4.58 1.94 19.20
N ALA A 251 -3.96 3.07 18.83
CA ALA A 251 -4.69 4.29 18.51
C ALA A 251 -5.59 4.15 17.27
N VAL A 252 -5.13 3.41 16.25
CA VAL A 252 -5.94 3.15 15.05
C VAL A 252 -7.14 2.27 15.38
N MET A 253 -6.96 1.18 16.13
CA MET A 253 -8.04 0.26 16.50
C MET A 253 -9.07 0.93 17.42
N GLU A 254 -8.61 1.74 18.39
CA GLU A 254 -9.48 2.53 19.25
C GLU A 254 -10.33 3.51 18.43
N ARG A 255 -9.73 4.20 17.45
CA ARG A 255 -10.44 5.12 16.55
C ARG A 255 -11.48 4.41 15.69
N LEU A 256 -11.23 3.16 15.30
CA LEU A 256 -12.17 2.31 14.55
C LEU A 256 -13.22 1.61 15.45
N GLY A 257 -13.16 1.82 16.78
CA GLY A 257 -14.10 1.22 17.72
C GLY A 257 -13.87 -0.28 17.95
N HIS A 258 -12.64 -0.75 17.81
CA HIS A 258 -12.24 -2.15 17.99
C HIS A 258 -11.45 -2.37 19.29
N GLU A 259 -11.60 -3.53 19.90
CA GLU A 259 -10.77 -3.96 21.04
C GLU A 259 -9.47 -4.58 20.52
N LEU A 260 -8.32 -4.14 21.04
CA LEU A 260 -7.01 -4.65 20.61
C LEU A 260 -6.31 -5.40 21.74
N ALA A 261 -6.00 -6.67 21.52
CA ALA A 261 -5.00 -7.39 22.29
C ALA A 261 -3.67 -7.42 21.52
N ILE A 262 -2.55 -7.33 22.23
CA ILE A 262 -1.23 -7.29 21.61
C ILE A 262 -0.39 -8.48 22.06
N ALA A 263 0.35 -9.07 21.12
CA ALA A 263 1.41 -10.05 21.27
C ALA A 263 2.72 -9.49 20.69
N GLU A 264 3.85 -9.76 21.32
CA GLU A 264 5.16 -9.25 20.88
C GLU A 264 5.87 -10.18 19.88
N ASN A 265 5.34 -11.37 19.63
CA ASN A 265 5.86 -12.35 18.68
C ASN A 265 4.81 -13.44 18.34
N GLY A 266 5.14 -14.33 17.40
CA GLY A 266 4.25 -15.41 16.96
C GLY A 266 3.88 -16.43 18.06
N VAL A 267 4.78 -16.68 19.02
CA VAL A 267 4.52 -17.62 20.13
C VAL A 267 3.46 -17.05 21.07
N GLU A 268 3.61 -15.78 21.44
CA GLU A 268 2.64 -15.10 22.29
C GLU A 268 1.27 -14.96 21.60
N ALA A 269 1.26 -14.74 20.28
CA ALA A 269 0.01 -14.69 19.51
C ALA A 269 -0.76 -16.02 19.61
N ILE A 270 -0.08 -17.16 19.46
CA ILE A 270 -0.68 -18.49 19.59
C ILE A 270 -1.16 -18.74 21.02
N ARG A 271 -0.37 -18.34 22.03
CA ARG A 271 -0.77 -18.44 23.45
C ARG A 271 -2.09 -17.69 23.71
N LYS A 272 -2.20 -16.45 23.23
CA LYS A 272 -3.42 -15.64 23.37
C LYS A 272 -4.61 -16.25 22.65
N LEU A 273 -4.42 -16.82 21.45
CA LEU A 273 -5.48 -17.52 20.72
C LEU A 273 -6.06 -18.73 21.49
N ARG A 274 -5.27 -19.36 22.38
CA ARG A 274 -5.76 -20.41 23.28
C ARG A 274 -6.54 -19.87 24.48
N GLU A 275 -6.18 -18.69 24.97
CA GLU A 275 -6.77 -18.07 26.17
C GLU A 275 -8.11 -17.39 25.86
N GLU A 276 -8.21 -16.73 24.71
CA GLU A 276 -9.35 -15.89 24.36
C GLU A 276 -9.79 -16.06 22.89
N ARG A 277 -10.99 -15.58 22.58
CA ARG A 277 -11.53 -15.54 21.21
C ARG A 277 -11.23 -14.19 20.57
N PHE A 278 -10.83 -14.23 19.31
CA PHE A 278 -10.55 -13.06 18.48
C PHE A 278 -11.30 -13.20 17.15
N ASP A 279 -11.67 -12.07 16.55
CA ASP A 279 -12.36 -12.01 15.26
C ASP A 279 -11.37 -12.01 14.10
N ILE A 280 -10.17 -11.47 14.32
CA ILE A 280 -9.13 -11.30 13.30
C ILE A 280 -7.75 -11.16 13.95
N VAL A 281 -6.72 -11.63 13.25
CA VAL A 281 -5.32 -11.45 13.61
C VAL A 281 -4.64 -10.52 12.60
N LEU A 282 -4.02 -9.45 13.09
CA LEU A 282 -3.07 -8.64 12.34
C LEU A 282 -1.67 -9.12 12.68
N MET A 283 -0.97 -9.72 11.71
CA MET A 283 0.26 -10.47 11.96
C MET A 283 1.44 -9.79 11.27
N ASP A 284 2.38 -9.23 12.02
CA ASP A 284 3.66 -8.84 11.43
C ASP A 284 4.40 -10.06 10.87
N VAL A 285 4.91 -9.93 9.65
CA VAL A 285 5.66 -11.01 8.99
C VAL A 285 7.03 -11.18 9.64
N GLN A 286 7.67 -10.10 10.07
CA GLN A 286 9.03 -10.13 10.60
C GLN A 286 9.03 -9.85 12.11
N MET A 287 9.13 -10.91 12.92
CA MET A 287 9.20 -10.82 14.37
C MET A 287 10.29 -11.76 14.92
N PRO A 288 10.92 -11.45 16.07
CA PRO A 288 11.85 -12.34 16.74
C PRO A 288 11.13 -13.58 17.31
N LEU A 289 11.92 -14.62 17.62
CA LEU A 289 11.50 -15.93 18.17
C LEU A 289 10.66 -16.78 17.21
N MET A 290 9.51 -16.27 16.76
CA MET A 290 8.65 -16.92 15.78
C MET A 290 8.08 -15.86 14.84
N ASP A 291 8.40 -15.99 13.56
CA ASP A 291 7.93 -15.07 12.53
C ASP A 291 6.44 -15.31 12.17
N GLY A 292 5.83 -14.34 11.47
CA GLY A 292 4.40 -14.41 11.15
C GLY A 292 4.04 -15.58 10.23
N ILE A 293 4.95 -16.01 9.36
CA ILE A 293 4.74 -17.14 8.44
C ILE A 293 4.71 -18.46 9.21
N GLN A 294 5.65 -18.65 10.13
CA GLN A 294 5.74 -19.79 11.04
C GLN A 294 4.52 -19.84 11.95
N ALA A 295 4.13 -18.70 12.55
CA ALA A 295 2.95 -18.61 13.39
C ALA A 295 1.68 -18.99 12.63
N THR A 296 1.48 -18.48 11.40
CA THR A 296 0.33 -18.86 10.57
C THR A 296 0.32 -20.35 10.24
N LYS A 297 1.46 -20.96 9.91
CA LYS A 297 1.52 -22.41 9.65
C LYS A 297 1.08 -23.22 10.88
N VAL A 298 1.51 -22.82 12.07
CA VAL A 298 1.09 -23.47 13.33
C VAL A 298 -0.42 -23.30 13.54
N ILE A 299 -0.95 -22.09 13.29
CA ILE A 299 -2.39 -21.83 13.38
C ILE A 299 -3.20 -22.73 12.45
N ARG A 300 -2.83 -22.79 11.17
CA ARG A 300 -3.56 -23.58 10.16
C ARG A 300 -3.41 -25.10 10.36
N ALA A 301 -2.33 -25.55 10.99
CA ALA A 301 -2.09 -26.96 11.32
C ALA A 301 -2.74 -27.41 12.64
N SER A 302 -3.32 -26.50 13.42
CA SER A 302 -4.00 -26.84 14.67
C SER A 302 -5.37 -27.47 14.44
N ASP A 303 -5.82 -28.29 15.39
CA ASP A 303 -7.20 -28.82 15.45
C ASP A 303 -8.11 -27.93 16.33
N GLU A 304 -7.71 -26.66 16.52
CA GLU A 304 -8.32 -25.72 17.45
C GLU A 304 -9.38 -24.83 16.79
N PRO A 305 -10.33 -24.24 17.54
CA PRO A 305 -11.40 -23.41 16.97
C PRO A 305 -10.91 -22.15 16.23
N TRP A 306 -9.70 -21.70 16.52
CA TRP A 306 -9.04 -20.55 15.88
C TRP A 306 -8.20 -20.96 14.65
N ARG A 307 -8.25 -22.23 14.22
CA ARG A 307 -7.56 -22.72 13.03
C ARG A 307 -7.84 -21.87 11.80
N ASP A 308 -9.09 -21.48 11.59
CA ASP A 308 -9.54 -20.74 10.41
C ASP A 308 -9.74 -19.24 10.69
N ILE A 309 -9.20 -18.71 11.79
CA ILE A 309 -9.31 -17.28 12.10
C ILE A 309 -8.76 -16.44 10.92
N PRO A 310 -9.43 -15.33 10.54
CA PRO A 310 -8.90 -14.42 9.53
C PRO A 310 -7.53 -13.89 9.97
N ILE A 311 -6.53 -14.00 9.10
CA ILE A 311 -5.18 -13.46 9.34
C ILE A 311 -4.82 -12.47 8.23
N VAL A 312 -4.54 -11.22 8.58
CA VAL A 312 -4.03 -10.19 7.67
C VAL A 312 -2.56 -9.95 7.98
N ALA A 313 -1.70 -10.16 6.98
CA ALA A 313 -0.27 -9.93 7.11
C ALA A 313 0.05 -8.43 7.13
N LEU A 314 0.90 -8.00 8.06
CA LEU A 314 1.49 -6.68 8.08
C LEU A 314 2.93 -6.82 7.58
N THR A 315 3.25 -6.26 6.41
CA THR A 315 4.55 -6.47 5.77
C THR A 315 5.24 -5.16 5.42
N ALA A 316 6.55 -5.06 5.64
CA ALA A 316 7.36 -3.94 5.14
C ALA A 316 7.54 -3.98 3.61
N HIS A 317 7.31 -5.14 2.98
CA HIS A 317 7.43 -5.34 1.54
C HIS A 317 6.15 -6.00 1.01
N ALA A 318 5.27 -5.22 0.39
CA ALA A 318 4.20 -5.75 -0.45
C ALA A 318 4.74 -5.89 -1.87
N MET A 319 5.56 -6.92 -2.10
CA MET A 319 5.99 -7.29 -3.46
C MET A 319 5.13 -8.48 -3.95
N ALA A 320 4.66 -8.44 -5.19
CA ALA A 320 4.08 -9.56 -5.92
C ALA A 320 5.08 -10.75 -5.91
N GLY A 321 4.64 -11.87 -5.34
CA GLY A 321 5.47 -13.02 -5.00
C GLY A 321 5.44 -13.36 -3.51
N HIS A 322 5.33 -12.34 -2.65
CA HIS A 322 5.02 -12.55 -1.23
C HIS A 322 3.53 -12.76 -1.00
N SER A 323 2.65 -12.17 -1.82
CA SER A 323 1.21 -12.42 -1.77
C SER A 323 0.86 -13.90 -1.92
N ASP A 324 1.50 -14.58 -2.89
CA ASP A 324 1.33 -16.02 -3.11
C ASP A 324 1.93 -16.82 -1.96
N THR A 325 3.05 -16.37 -1.40
CA THR A 325 3.68 -16.99 -0.23
C THR A 325 2.78 -16.89 1.01
N TYR A 326 2.22 -15.72 1.30
CA TYR A 326 1.31 -15.48 2.42
C TYR A 326 0.00 -16.25 2.26
N ARG A 327 -0.55 -16.26 1.04
CA ARG A 327 -1.77 -17.01 0.73
C ARG A 327 -1.53 -18.52 0.79
N ALA A 328 -0.39 -19.01 0.33
CA ALA A 328 -0.02 -20.43 0.37
C ALA A 328 0.15 -20.95 1.80
N VAL A 329 0.58 -20.10 2.74
CA VAL A 329 0.64 -20.47 4.16
C VAL A 329 -0.68 -20.28 4.89
N GLY A 330 -1.69 -19.68 4.24
CA GLY A 330 -3.06 -19.59 4.72
C GLY A 330 -3.47 -18.23 5.29
N MET A 331 -2.73 -17.15 5.01
CA MET A 331 -3.16 -15.79 5.34
C MET A 331 -4.28 -15.33 4.38
N ASN A 332 -5.22 -14.52 4.87
CA ASN A 332 -6.43 -14.12 4.17
C ASN A 332 -6.29 -12.75 3.47
N GLY A 333 -5.28 -11.97 3.84
CA GLY A 333 -4.97 -10.66 3.26
C GLY A 333 -3.60 -10.17 3.66
N PHE A 334 -3.19 -9.04 3.12
CA PHE A 334 -1.95 -8.37 3.50
C PHE A 334 -2.07 -6.85 3.35
N VAL A 335 -1.34 -6.11 4.18
CA VAL A 335 -1.25 -4.65 4.16
C VAL A 335 0.22 -4.26 4.30
N SER A 336 0.68 -3.35 3.43
CA SER A 336 2.04 -2.82 3.52
C SER A 336 2.19 -1.80 4.66
N LYS A 337 3.35 -1.82 5.29
CA LYS A 337 3.86 -0.74 6.14
C LYS A 337 4.56 0.30 5.24
N PRO A 338 4.33 1.62 5.40
CA PRO A 338 3.46 2.26 6.39
C PRO A 338 1.96 2.10 6.08
N PHE A 339 1.15 1.87 7.12
CA PHE A 339 -0.27 1.54 6.99
C PHE A 339 -1.09 2.73 6.50
N ASN A 340 -1.89 2.52 5.46
CA ASN A 340 -3.05 3.36 5.18
C ASN A 340 -4.25 2.81 5.98
N ILE A 341 -4.88 3.65 6.80
CA ILE A 341 -5.94 3.21 7.74
C ILE A 341 -7.18 2.71 6.99
N ASP A 342 -7.56 3.36 5.89
CA ASP A 342 -8.72 2.96 5.10
C ASP A 342 -8.47 1.62 4.39
N VAL A 343 -7.25 1.41 3.89
CA VAL A 343 -6.83 0.13 3.29
C VAL A 343 -6.83 -0.97 4.34
N LEU A 344 -6.32 -0.71 5.54
CA LEU A 344 -6.32 -1.68 6.64
C LEU A 344 -7.76 -2.06 7.04
N ALA A 345 -8.64 -1.08 7.21
CA ALA A 345 -10.04 -1.33 7.57
C ALA A 345 -10.79 -2.11 6.48
N SER A 346 -10.56 -1.77 5.20
CA SER A 346 -11.14 -2.48 4.07
C SER A 346 -10.66 -3.94 4.01
N GLU A 347 -9.36 -4.18 4.20
CA GLU A 347 -8.79 -5.52 4.17
C GLU A 347 -9.24 -6.38 5.36
N MET A 348 -9.35 -5.81 6.55
CA MET A 348 -9.94 -6.49 7.71
C MET A 348 -11.37 -6.93 7.42
N THR A 349 -12.18 -6.02 6.87
CA THR A 349 -13.58 -6.29 6.53
C THR A 349 -13.70 -7.41 5.50
N ARG A 350 -12.91 -7.33 4.43
CA ARG A 350 -12.86 -8.36 3.37
C ARG A 350 -12.47 -9.72 3.93
N ALA A 351 -11.38 -9.79 4.71
CA ALA A 351 -10.87 -11.05 5.27
C ALA A 351 -11.89 -11.72 6.21
N ILE A 352 -12.63 -10.95 7.00
CA ILE A 352 -13.67 -11.46 7.90
C ILE A 352 -14.86 -12.01 7.11
N ILE A 353 -15.36 -11.27 6.11
CA ILE A 353 -16.51 -11.68 5.30
C ILE A 353 -16.20 -12.97 4.54
N GLU A 354 -15.06 -13.04 3.84
CA GLU A 354 -14.67 -14.23 3.07
C GLU A 354 -14.55 -15.48 3.94
N THR A 355 -14.03 -15.33 5.17
CA THR A 355 -13.87 -16.45 6.10
C THR A 355 -15.21 -16.91 6.66
N ARG A 356 -16.13 -15.98 6.96
CA ARG A 356 -17.49 -16.30 7.41
C ARG A 356 -18.28 -17.03 6.32
N ASP A 357 -18.19 -16.57 5.08
CA ASP A 357 -18.87 -17.19 3.93
C ASP A 357 -18.33 -18.59 3.63
N ALA A 358 -17.00 -18.77 3.67
CA ALA A 358 -16.38 -20.09 3.51
C ALA A 358 -16.80 -21.08 4.61
N THR A 359 -16.94 -20.60 5.85
CA THR A 359 -17.37 -21.41 6.99
C THR A 359 -18.85 -21.78 6.90
N GLN A 360 -19.72 -20.85 6.46
CA GLN A 360 -21.14 -21.11 6.25
C GLN A 360 -21.37 -22.09 5.09
N MET A 361 -20.69 -21.91 3.96
CA MET A 361 -20.77 -22.82 2.81
C MET A 361 -20.34 -24.25 3.18
N SER A 362 -19.26 -24.38 3.95
CA SER A 362 -18.78 -25.69 4.42
C SER A 362 -19.79 -26.39 5.33
N ARG A 363 -20.50 -25.65 6.21
CA ARG A 363 -21.57 -26.23 7.05
C ARG A 363 -22.77 -26.68 6.22
N MET A 364 -23.19 -25.89 5.22
CA MET A 364 -24.31 -26.25 4.35
C MET A 364 -24.02 -27.50 3.49
N ILE A 365 -22.77 -27.67 3.04
CA ILE A 365 -22.37 -28.88 2.28
C ILE A 365 -22.35 -30.13 3.18
N VAL A 366 -21.91 -30.01 4.43
CA VAL A 366 -21.91 -31.12 5.41
C VAL A 366 -23.33 -31.50 5.81
N GLU A 367 -24.23 -30.53 5.96
CA GLU A 367 -25.65 -30.77 6.27
C GLU A 367 -26.44 -31.35 5.07
N ALA A 368 -26.06 -31.00 3.83
CA ALA A 368 -26.68 -31.54 2.61
C ALA A 368 -26.10 -32.91 2.18
N GLY A 369 -24.88 -33.23 2.59
CA GLY A 369 -24.12 -34.43 2.21
C GLY A 369 -24.14 -35.54 3.26
N GLY A 370 -25.32 -36.05 3.62
CA GLY A 370 -25.43 -37.26 4.43
C GLY A 370 -24.98 -38.51 3.67
N ARG A 371 -23.66 -38.74 3.57
CA ARG A 371 -23.01 -40.07 3.43
C ARG A 371 -21.50 -39.92 3.47
N ASP A 372 -20.91 -40.65 4.40
CA ASP A 372 -19.49 -40.93 4.55
C ASP A 372 -18.85 -41.40 3.23
N PRO A 373 -17.74 -40.79 2.79
CA PRO A 373 -16.76 -41.45 1.95
C PRO A 373 -15.43 -41.51 2.68
N GLY A 374 -15.06 -42.74 3.07
CA GLY A 374 -13.71 -43.08 3.47
C GLY A 374 -12.68 -42.79 2.36
N GLU A 375 -11.44 -42.64 2.83
CA GLU A 375 -10.17 -42.76 2.11
C GLU A 375 -9.92 -41.78 0.96
N GLY A 376 -9.22 -40.68 1.28
CA GLY A 376 -8.63 -39.82 0.26
C GLY A 376 -7.96 -38.55 0.78
N THR A 377 -7.32 -38.56 1.95
CA THR A 377 -6.47 -37.44 2.36
C THR A 377 -5.08 -37.98 2.66
N GLN A 378 -4.09 -37.53 1.90
CA GLN A 378 -2.68 -37.79 2.18
C GLN A 378 -2.37 -37.28 3.59
N THR A 379 -2.32 -38.22 4.52
CA THR A 379 -1.93 -38.03 5.91
C THR A 379 -0.51 -37.48 5.90
N ILE A 380 -0.33 -36.24 6.38
CA ILE A 380 0.97 -35.78 6.84
C ILE A 380 1.45 -36.83 7.85
N SER A 381 2.60 -37.44 7.58
CA SER A 381 3.03 -38.62 8.32
C SER A 381 3.10 -38.31 9.82
N VAL A 382 2.63 -39.27 10.63
CA VAL A 382 2.64 -39.24 12.11
C VAL A 382 3.95 -38.69 12.73
N PRO A 383 5.15 -38.88 12.13
CA PRO A 383 6.38 -38.21 12.57
C PRO A 383 6.35 -36.67 12.65
N ALA A 384 5.69 -35.97 11.73
CA ALA A 384 5.69 -34.50 11.68
C ALA A 384 4.76 -33.86 12.73
N LYS A 385 3.64 -34.52 13.05
CA LYS A 385 2.70 -34.08 14.11
C LYS A 385 3.36 -34.19 15.50
N ILE A 386 4.17 -35.23 15.71
CA ILE A 386 4.95 -35.44 16.94
C ILE A 386 6.12 -34.44 17.03
N ALA A 387 6.77 -34.11 15.91
CA ALA A 387 7.85 -33.11 15.88
C ALA A 387 7.36 -31.69 16.22
N LEU A 388 6.18 -31.30 15.72
CA LEU A 388 5.59 -29.98 16.01
C LEU A 388 5.16 -29.86 17.47
N THR A 389 4.55 -30.91 18.03
CA THR A 389 4.16 -30.94 19.45
C THR A 389 5.39 -30.87 20.36
N ARG A 390 6.46 -31.60 20.03
CA ARG A 390 7.74 -31.51 20.75
C ARG A 390 8.40 -30.14 20.61
N MET A 391 8.39 -29.53 19.43
CA MET A 391 8.92 -28.16 19.24
C MET A 391 8.16 -27.13 20.07
N LEU A 392 6.83 -27.25 20.18
CA LEU A 392 6.00 -26.36 20.99
C LEU A 392 6.30 -26.54 22.49
N ASP A 393 6.46 -27.78 22.97
CA ASP A 393 6.83 -28.08 24.36
C ASP A 393 8.27 -27.62 24.70
N GLU A 394 9.20 -27.65 23.74
CA GLU A 394 10.59 -27.21 23.92
C GLU A 394 10.70 -25.67 23.94
N LEU A 395 9.87 -24.98 23.16
CA LEU A 395 9.71 -23.53 23.18
C LEU A 395 9.07 -23.03 24.48
N GLU A 396 8.09 -23.75 25.04
CA GLU A 396 7.52 -23.43 26.36
C GLU A 396 8.56 -23.52 27.48
N ARG A 397 9.56 -24.41 27.37
CA ARG A 397 10.67 -24.52 28.33
C ARG A 397 11.76 -23.46 28.18
N MET A 398 11.87 -22.81 27.02
CA MET A 398 12.84 -21.74 26.80
C MET A 398 12.35 -20.36 27.28
N ILE A 399 11.06 -20.22 27.56
CA ILE A 399 10.41 -18.96 27.95
C ILE A 399 10.07 -18.92 29.46
N ALA A 400 10.17 -20.04 30.17
CA ALA A 400 10.10 -20.14 31.64
C ALA A 400 11.50 -20.01 32.26
#